data_AF-A0A1Q2D165-F1
#
_entry.id   AF-A0A1Q2D165-F1
#
_cell.length_a   1.000
_cell.length_b   1.000
_cell.length_c   1.000
_cell.angle_alpha   90.00
_cell.angle_beta   90.00
_cell.angle_gamma   90.00
#
_symmetry.space_group_name_H-M   'P 1'
#
loop_
_entity.id
_entity.type
_entity.pdbx_description
1 polymer ?
#
loop_
_entity_poly.entity_id
_entity_poly.type
_entity_poly.pdbx_seq_one_letter_code
_entity_poly.pdbx_strand_id
1 'polypeptide(L)'
;MPGGTGTPPRREGRWRGEAVSGYEIHHGRAACGPGDEEFLDGVRVGSVWATMWHGSLESDGFRRAWLREVARQAGRVWSPSDDGVGFAAAREAMIETIADAIERHVEVDELLSLAR
;
A
#
# COMPACT_ATOMS: atom_id res chain seq x y z
N MET A 1 23.76 -8.15 16.81
CA MET A 1 22.43 -8.51 16.28
C MET A 1 22.63 -8.87 14.83
N PRO A 2 22.43 -10.11 14.40
CA PRO A 2 22.62 -10.46 12.99
C PRO A 2 21.51 -9.75 12.18
N GLY A 3 21.92 -8.95 11.20
CA GLY A 3 21.02 -8.22 10.31
C GLY A 3 20.27 -9.20 9.40
N GLY A 4 18.98 -9.38 9.66
CA GLY A 4 18.11 -10.20 8.81
C GLY A 4 17.74 -9.42 7.55
N THR A 5 18.32 -9.81 6.42
CA THR A 5 17.88 -9.45 5.06
C THR A 5 16.63 -10.25 4.67
N GLY A 6 15.61 -10.23 5.53
CA GLY A 6 14.33 -10.90 5.27
C GLY A 6 13.29 -9.87 4.85
N THR A 7 12.58 -10.13 3.75
CA THR A 7 11.35 -9.39 3.43
C THR A 7 10.43 -9.41 4.65
N PRO A 8 9.95 -8.26 5.15
CA PRO A 8 9.07 -8.24 6.31
C PRO A 8 7.82 -9.10 6.02
N PRO A 9 7.34 -9.87 7.02
CA PRO A 9 6.22 -10.77 6.81
C PRO A 9 4.99 -9.99 6.35
N ARG A 10 4.33 -10.51 5.30
CA ARG A 10 3.10 -9.94 4.78
C ARG A 10 1.98 -10.14 5.81
N ARG A 11 1.18 -9.09 6.01
CA ARG A 11 -0.08 -9.11 6.74
C ARG A 11 -1.23 -9.24 5.75
N GLU A 12 -2.23 -10.02 6.12
CA GLU A 12 -3.46 -10.22 5.37
C GLU A 12 -4.64 -10.12 6.31
N GLY A 13 -5.72 -9.50 5.84
CA GLY A 13 -6.92 -9.30 6.63
C GLY A 13 -8.08 -8.80 5.79
N ARG A 14 -9.14 -8.35 6.47
CA ARG A 14 -10.31 -7.77 5.82
C ARG A 14 -10.78 -6.53 6.58
N TRP A 15 -11.26 -5.55 5.84
CA TRP A 15 -11.93 -4.38 6.41
C TRP A 15 -13.24 -4.15 5.66
N ARG A 16 -14.37 -4.24 6.38
CA ARG A 16 -15.73 -4.14 5.82
C ARG A 16 -15.97 -5.05 4.60
N GLY A 17 -15.43 -6.26 4.64
CA GLY A 17 -15.55 -7.26 3.57
C GLY A 17 -14.44 -7.22 2.52
N GLU A 18 -13.78 -6.08 2.35
CA GLU A 18 -12.68 -5.92 1.40
C GLU A 18 -11.41 -6.59 1.91
N ALA A 19 -10.72 -7.32 1.03
CA ALA A 19 -9.40 -7.87 1.35
C ALA A 19 -8.36 -6.75 1.48
N VAL A 20 -7.51 -6.85 2.50
CA VAL A 20 -6.40 -5.93 2.75
C VAL A 20 -5.13 -6.74 2.91
N SER A 21 -4.06 -6.32 2.25
CA SER A 21 -2.71 -6.83 2.50
C SER A 21 -1.74 -5.69 2.74
N GLY A 22 -0.70 -5.94 3.51
CA GLY A 22 0.36 -4.99 3.81
C GLY A 22 1.55 -5.69 4.46
N TYR A 23 2.43 -4.92 5.07
CA TYR A 23 3.50 -5.46 5.92
C TYR A 23 3.76 -4.52 7.09
N GLU A 24 4.46 -5.03 8.11
CA GLU A 24 4.78 -4.30 9.33
C GLU A 24 6.28 -4.20 9.54
N ILE A 25 6.76 -3.02 9.90
CA ILE A 25 8.14 -2.80 10.33
C ILE A 25 8.11 -1.89 11.57
N HIS A 26 7.81 -2.48 12.72
CA HIS A 26 7.78 -1.75 13.98
C HIS A 26 7.94 -2.67 15.18
N HIS A 27 8.36 -2.08 16.30
CA HIS A 27 8.41 -2.77 17.59
C HIS A 27 7.24 -2.42 18.50
N GLY A 28 6.68 -1.21 18.37
CA GLY A 28 5.54 -0.75 19.17
C GLY A 28 4.24 -1.45 18.75
N ARG A 29 3.26 -1.54 19.64
CA ARG A 29 1.90 -2.00 19.32
C ARG A 29 0.91 -0.94 19.73
N ALA A 30 -0.04 -0.63 18.85
CA ALA A 30 -1.14 0.24 19.21
C ALA A 30 -2.12 -0.51 20.14
N ALA A 31 -2.76 0.21 21.04
CA ALA A 31 -3.81 -0.30 21.91
C ALA A 31 -4.99 0.66 21.86
N CYS A 32 -6.20 0.14 21.66
CA CYS A 32 -7.41 0.95 21.72
C CYS A 32 -7.73 1.32 23.16
N GLY A 33 -8.08 2.58 23.40
CA GLY A 33 -8.72 3.05 24.61
C GLY A 33 -10.25 2.91 24.57
N PRO A 34 -10.95 3.31 25.63
CA PRO A 34 -12.41 3.28 25.66
C PRO A 34 -13.01 4.20 24.59
N GLY A 35 -13.82 3.63 23.68
CA GLY A 35 -14.48 4.37 22.59
C GLY A 35 -13.67 4.47 21.30
N ASP A 36 -12.45 3.94 21.28
CA ASP A 36 -11.65 3.81 20.06
C ASP A 36 -12.06 2.55 19.27
N GLU A 37 -11.75 2.55 17.97
CA GLU A 37 -12.01 1.40 17.10
C GLU A 37 -10.71 0.81 16.55
N GLU A 38 -10.62 -0.52 16.48
CA GLU A 38 -9.48 -1.19 15.84
C GLU A 38 -9.44 -0.90 14.34
N PHE A 39 -8.24 -0.66 13.82
CA PHE A 39 -8.03 -0.43 12.39
C PHE A 39 -6.65 -0.89 11.93
N LEU A 40 -6.58 -2.08 11.31
CA LEU A 40 -5.37 -2.62 10.67
C LEU A 40 -4.12 -2.53 11.58
N ASP A 41 -4.18 -3.21 12.72
CA ASP A 41 -3.18 -3.18 13.81
C ASP A 41 -2.81 -1.77 14.31
N GLY A 42 -3.70 -0.81 14.05
CA GLY A 42 -3.73 0.52 14.63
C GLY A 42 -5.13 0.85 15.17
N VAL A 43 -5.42 2.14 15.23
CA VAL A 43 -6.58 2.68 15.94
C VAL A 43 -7.26 3.76 15.11
N ARG A 44 -8.58 3.80 15.17
CA ARG A 44 -9.40 4.90 14.69
C ARG A 44 -10.02 5.65 15.87
N VAL A 45 -9.88 6.97 15.84
CA VAL A 45 -10.55 7.90 16.76
C VAL A 45 -11.23 8.99 15.94
N GLY A 46 -12.56 8.95 15.87
CA GLY A 46 -13.33 9.87 15.03
C GLY A 46 -12.90 9.80 13.56
N SER A 47 -12.35 10.89 13.02
CA SER A 47 -11.83 11.00 11.65
C SER A 47 -10.32 10.74 11.53
N VAL A 48 -9.64 10.37 12.62
CA VAL A 48 -8.22 10.01 12.63
C VAL A 48 -8.09 8.50 12.47
N TRP A 49 -7.31 8.08 11.49
CA TRP A 49 -7.08 6.67 11.15
C TRP A 49 -5.58 6.39 11.22
N ALA A 50 -5.16 5.57 12.18
CA ALA A 50 -3.78 5.15 12.34
C ALA A 50 -3.67 3.65 12.05
N THR A 51 -2.67 3.24 11.27
CA THR A 51 -2.38 1.84 10.97
C THR A 51 -0.87 1.63 10.93
N MET A 52 -0.44 0.43 11.30
CA MET A 52 0.95 0.00 11.17
C MET A 52 1.22 -0.79 9.87
N TRP A 53 0.17 -1.05 9.09
CA TRP A 53 0.26 -1.80 7.84
C TRP A 53 0.72 -0.89 6.70
N HIS A 54 2.02 -0.95 6.42
CA HIS A 54 2.61 -0.36 5.23
C HIS A 54 2.08 -1.05 3.97
N GLY A 55 1.84 -0.28 2.91
CA GLY A 55 1.31 -0.81 1.65
C GLY A 55 -0.17 -1.20 1.68
N SER A 56 -0.89 -1.02 2.80
CA SER A 56 -2.32 -1.38 2.91
C SER A 56 -3.19 -0.81 1.78
N LEU A 57 -2.91 0.44 1.36
CA LEU A 57 -3.63 1.12 0.27
C LEU A 57 -3.32 0.58 -1.14
N GLU A 58 -2.38 -0.34 -1.30
CA GLU A 58 -2.17 -1.04 -2.58
C GLU A 58 -3.30 -2.06 -2.86
N SER A 59 -4.02 -2.47 -1.82
CA SER A 59 -5.20 -3.33 -1.94
C SER A 59 -6.37 -2.52 -2.50
N ASP A 60 -6.66 -2.68 -3.80
CA ASP A 60 -7.56 -1.78 -4.52
C ASP A 60 -8.99 -1.71 -3.96
N GLY A 61 -9.57 -2.87 -3.60
CA GLY A 61 -10.91 -2.94 -3.00
C GLY A 61 -10.97 -2.17 -1.68
N PHE A 62 -10.02 -2.45 -0.80
CA PHE A 62 -9.85 -1.74 0.48
C PHE A 62 -9.66 -0.24 0.29
N ARG A 63 -8.69 0.19 -0.55
CA ARG A 63 -8.41 1.61 -0.81
C ARG A 63 -9.66 2.33 -1.29
N ARG A 64 -10.42 1.73 -2.21
CA ARG A 64 -11.68 2.30 -2.71
C ARG A 64 -12.74 2.42 -1.62
N ALA A 65 -12.95 1.38 -0.81
CA ALA A 65 -13.90 1.41 0.30
C ALA A 65 -13.49 2.44 1.36
N TRP A 66 -12.20 2.52 1.70
CA TRP A 66 -11.67 3.44 2.71
C TRP A 66 -11.78 4.90 2.24
N LEU A 67 -11.44 5.20 0.98
CA LEU A 67 -11.61 6.55 0.43
C LEU A 67 -13.08 6.99 0.36
N ARG A 68 -14.03 6.06 0.13
CA ARG A 68 -15.48 6.37 0.22
C ARG A 68 -15.86 6.77 1.65
N GLU A 69 -15.33 6.06 2.65
CA GLU A 69 -15.56 6.41 4.07
C GLU A 69 -14.93 7.78 4.42
N VAL A 70 -13.72 8.07 3.96
CA VAL A 70 -13.06 9.37 4.15
C VAL A 70 -13.87 10.49 3.50
N ALA A 71 -14.33 10.30 2.25
CA ALA A 71 -15.17 11.28 1.55
C ALA A 71 -16.48 11.54 2.32
N ARG A 72 -17.13 10.48 2.80
CA ARG A 72 -18.34 10.56 3.63
C ARG A 72 -18.09 11.36 4.92
N GLN A 73 -17.01 11.09 5.63
CA GLN A 73 -16.64 11.82 6.86
C GLN A 73 -16.31 13.29 6.60
N ALA A 74 -15.70 13.58 5.44
CA ALA A 74 -15.38 14.94 5.02
C ALA A 74 -16.56 15.70 4.40
N GLY A 75 -17.75 15.09 4.28
CA GLY A 75 -18.91 15.70 3.62
C GLY A 75 -18.68 15.96 2.12
N ARG A 76 -17.87 15.13 1.46
CA ARG A 76 -17.55 15.27 0.03
C ARG A 76 -18.32 14.24 -0.79
N VAL A 77 -18.84 14.70 -1.93
CA VAL A 77 -19.41 13.82 -2.96
C VAL A 77 -18.26 13.30 -3.80
N TRP A 78 -17.86 12.05 -3.55
CA TRP A 78 -16.81 11.36 -4.29
C TRP A 78 -17.08 9.86 -4.36
N SER A 79 -16.77 9.27 -5.50
CA SER A 79 -16.78 7.82 -5.72
C SER A 79 -15.58 7.44 -6.58
N PRO A 80 -14.98 6.26 -6.38
CA PRO A 80 -13.94 5.76 -7.26
C PRO A 80 -14.53 5.44 -8.64
N SER A 81 -13.70 5.52 -9.68
CA SER A 81 -14.09 5.08 -11.03
C SER A 81 -14.20 3.56 -11.08
N ASP A 82 -15.22 3.05 -11.77
CA ASP A 82 -15.43 1.61 -11.93
C ASP A 82 -14.43 0.98 -12.92
N ASP A 83 -13.90 1.77 -13.85
CA ASP A 83 -12.90 1.39 -14.86
C ASP A 83 -11.47 1.79 -14.48
N GLY A 84 -11.25 2.24 -13.24
CA GLY A 84 -9.94 2.68 -12.78
C GLY A 84 -8.92 1.54 -12.74
N VAL A 85 -7.73 1.78 -13.29
CA VAL A 85 -6.60 0.84 -13.25
C VAL A 85 -6.22 0.52 -11.79
N GLY A 86 -6.04 -0.78 -11.49
CA GLY A 86 -5.59 -1.24 -10.19
C GLY A 86 -4.14 -0.84 -9.90
N PHE A 87 -3.77 -0.72 -8.63
CA PHE A 87 -2.45 -0.27 -8.22
C PHE A 87 -1.34 -1.16 -8.80
N ALA A 88 -1.49 -2.48 -8.73
CA ALA A 88 -0.50 -3.42 -9.25
C ALA A 88 -0.26 -3.23 -10.75
N ALA A 89 -1.34 -3.12 -11.54
CA ALA A 89 -1.25 -2.91 -12.99
C ALA A 89 -0.64 -1.55 -13.33
N ALA A 90 -0.99 -0.48 -12.61
CA ALA A 90 -0.39 0.83 -12.80
C ALA A 90 1.10 0.84 -12.46
N ARG A 91 1.50 0.14 -11.38
CA ARG A 91 2.89 0.00 -10.98
C ARG A 91 3.70 -0.81 -11.98
N GLU A 92 3.14 -1.89 -12.51
CA GLU A 92 3.76 -2.67 -13.57
C GLU A 92 4.00 -1.83 -14.82
N ALA A 93 2.97 -1.12 -15.29
CA ALA A 93 3.08 -0.24 -16.45
C ALA A 93 4.17 0.84 -16.29
N MET A 94 4.32 1.39 -15.07
CA MET A 94 5.40 2.32 -14.75
C MET A 94 6.78 1.66 -14.88
N ILE A 95 6.95 0.44 -14.37
CA ILE A 95 8.21 -0.31 -14.44
C ILE A 95 8.56 -0.63 -15.89
N GLU A 96 7.60 -1.17 -16.65
CA GLU A 96 7.75 -1.47 -18.07
C GLU A 96 8.14 -0.23 -18.88
N THR A 97 7.51 0.91 -18.59
CA THR A 97 7.85 2.18 -19.25
C THR A 97 9.32 2.57 -19.01
N ILE A 98 9.84 2.33 -17.81
CA ILE A 98 11.25 2.60 -17.48
C ILE A 98 12.16 1.58 -18.17
N ALA A 99 11.80 0.30 -18.18
CA ALA A 99 12.56 -0.75 -18.85
C ALA A 99 12.70 -0.43 -20.35
N ASP A 100 11.60 -0.13 -21.03
CA ASP A 100 11.59 0.31 -22.43
C ASP A 100 12.50 1.51 -22.70
N ALA A 101 12.50 2.49 -21.78
CA ALA A 101 13.34 3.67 -21.93
C ALA A 101 14.83 3.33 -21.79
N ILE A 102 15.17 2.42 -20.88
CA ILE A 102 16.54 1.91 -20.70
C ILE A 102 16.97 1.16 -21.96
N GLU A 103 16.17 0.21 -22.44
CA GLU A 103 16.49 -0.59 -23.64
C GLU A 103 16.71 0.26 -24.89
N ARG A 104 15.94 1.35 -25.04
CA ARG A 104 16.04 2.24 -26.21
C ARG A 104 17.20 3.24 -26.16
N HIS A 105 17.70 3.57 -24.98
CA HIS A 105 18.58 4.74 -24.80
C HIS A 105 19.86 4.46 -24.02
N VAL A 106 20.06 3.24 -23.52
CA VAL A 106 21.25 2.84 -22.78
C VAL A 106 21.85 1.60 -23.45
N GLU A 107 23.15 1.63 -23.72
CA GLU A 107 23.92 0.45 -24.13
C GLU A 107 24.12 -0.46 -22.90
N VAL A 108 23.06 -1.17 -22.52
CA VAL A 108 23.01 -1.98 -21.29
C VAL A 108 24.12 -3.03 -21.28
N ASP A 109 24.40 -3.66 -22.42
CA ASP A 109 25.45 -4.68 -22.54
C ASP A 109 26.86 -4.11 -22.29
N GLU A 110 27.15 -2.91 -22.83
CA GLU A 110 28.42 -2.24 -22.58
C GLU A 110 28.56 -1.86 -21.11
N LEU A 111 27.50 -1.31 -20.50
CA LEU A 111 27.49 -0.94 -19.08
C LEU A 111 27.71 -2.15 -18.17
N LEU A 112 27.05 -3.28 -18.46
CA LEU A 112 27.24 -4.53 -17.72
C LEU A 112 28.63 -5.13 -17.91
N SER A 113 29.29 -4.88 -19.05
CA SER A 113 30.66 -5.34 -19.31
C SER A 113 31.70 -4.65 -18.41
N LEU A 114 31.44 -3.41 -17.98
CA LEU A 114 32.32 -2.62 -17.11
C LEU A 114 32.26 -3.04 -15.63
N ALA A 115 31.20 -3.72 -15.21
CA ALA A 115 31.02 -4.15 -13.82
C ALA A 115 31.65 -5.52 -13.51
N ARG A 116 32.32 -6.12 -14.51
CA ARG A 116 33.05 -7.39 -14.39
C ARG A 116 34.55 -7.14 -14.19
#